data_AF-A0A3S1B4W0-F1
#
_entry.id   AF-A0A3S1B4W0-F1
#
_cell.length_a   1.000
_cell.length_b   1.000
_cell.length_c   1.000
_cell.angle_alpha   90.00
_cell.angle_beta   90.00
_cell.angle_gamma   90.00
#
_symmetry.space_group_name_H-M   'P 1'
#
loop_
_entity.id
_entity.type
_entity.pdbx_description
1 polymer ?
#
loop_
_entity_poly.entity_id
_entity_poly.type
_entity_poly.pdbx_seq_one_letter_code
_entity_poly.pdbx_strand_id
1 'polypeptide(L)'
;MLQLPGIDTSLISTVLGAFIALIIFEYFRAHAMGEPSITVFSRIQRPIQTFLRPAVWIPGLRNLHSTRETWTFEGGSHQDNLHAIQNAINKVIAKDTSKFYWQVQQPNVPLGNETTPLQDSKSFVRIFTFTRAEWLDITEITLAGNKAEVWAFSSGFLPLIIPLACFLNVPFFFFPFLDMGLNKQRLDRIVAEMDKTVVRS
;
A
#
# COMPACT_ATOMS: atom_id res chain seq x y z
N MET A 1 5.62 30.80 38.03
CA MET A 1 6.78 30.36 37.22
C MET A 1 6.88 28.85 37.39
N LEU A 2 6.39 28.07 36.44
CA LEU A 2 6.43 26.59 36.51
C LEU A 2 7.83 26.14 36.08
N GLN A 3 8.64 25.63 37.00
CA GLN A 3 9.88 24.93 36.67
C GLN A 3 9.51 23.61 36.01
N LEU A 4 9.77 23.49 34.70
CA LEU A 4 9.67 22.20 34.03
C LEU A 4 10.76 21.26 34.60
N PRO A 5 10.45 19.98 34.86
CA PRO A 5 11.44 19.02 35.35
C PRO A 5 12.61 18.93 34.37
N GLY A 6 13.84 18.89 34.92
CA GLY A 6 15.06 18.73 34.14
C GLY A 6 15.03 17.41 33.37
N ILE A 7 14.92 17.50 32.05
CA ILE A 7 14.98 16.34 31.17
C ILE A 7 16.42 15.82 31.17
N ASP A 8 16.61 14.56 31.57
CA ASP A 8 17.90 13.90 31.53
C ASP A 8 18.31 13.63 30.07
N THR A 9 19.23 14.45 29.57
CA THR A 9 19.77 14.34 28.21
C THR A 9 20.54 13.05 27.97
N SER A 10 21.08 12.43 29.02
CA SER A 10 21.81 11.16 28.92
C SER A 10 20.85 10.00 28.62
N LEU A 11 19.72 9.94 29.33
CA LEU A 11 18.67 8.96 29.09
C LEU A 11 18.11 9.08 27.66
N ILE A 12 17.85 10.30 27.19
CA ILE A 12 17.41 10.53 25.80
C ILE A 12 18.43 9.99 24.79
N SER A 13 19.71 10.28 25.01
CA SER A 13 20.78 9.84 24.10
C SER A 13 20.88 8.31 24.06
N THR A 14 20.78 7.65 25.23
CA THR A 14 20.81 6.18 25.32
C THR A 14 19.61 5.54 24.64
N VAL A 15 18.40 6.05 24.88
CA VAL A 15 17.17 5.53 24.26
C VAL A 15 17.21 5.72 22.75
N LEU A 16 17.64 6.90 22.27
CA LEU A 16 17.77 7.18 20.84
C LEU A 16 18.82 6.27 20.19
N GLY A 17 19.96 6.05 20.85
CA GLY A 17 21.01 5.14 20.37
C GLY A 17 20.52 3.70 20.24
N ALA A 18 19.83 3.17 21.26
CA ALA A 18 19.25 1.83 21.22
C ALA A 18 18.19 1.68 20.12
N PHE A 19 17.36 2.71 19.93
CA PHE A 19 16.34 2.74 18.89
C PHE A 19 16.94 2.74 17.48
N ILE A 20 17.95 3.57 17.22
CA ILE A 20 18.67 3.59 15.95
C ILE A 20 19.34 2.24 15.70
N ALA A 21 20.01 1.66 16.70
CA ALA A 21 20.64 0.35 16.57
C ALA A 21 19.63 -0.74 16.19
N LEU A 22 18.42 -0.69 16.74
CA LEU A 22 17.38 -1.66 16.45
C LEU A 22 16.77 -1.47 15.05
N ILE A 23 16.62 -0.23 14.56
CA ILE A 23 16.26 0.03 13.15
C ILE A 23 17.31 -0.53 12.21
N ILE A 24 18.59 -0.26 12.49
CA ILE A 24 19.71 -0.75 11.69
C ILE A 24 19.73 -2.27 11.69
N PHE A 25 19.59 -2.90 12.86
CA PHE A 25 19.53 -4.35 12.98
C PHE A 25 18.38 -4.96 12.16
N GLU A 26 17.16 -4.41 12.27
CA GLU A 26 16.01 -4.89 11.50
C GLU A 26 16.21 -4.71 10.00
N TYR A 27 16.79 -3.58 9.58
CA TYR A 27 17.12 -3.34 8.17
C TYR A 27 18.11 -4.38 7.66
N PHE A 28 19.21 -4.62 8.37
CA PHE A 28 20.19 -5.64 7.99
C PHE A 28 19.58 -7.04 8.02
N ARG A 29 18.80 -7.39 9.05
CA ARG A 29 18.10 -8.68 9.14
C ARG A 29 17.18 -8.91 7.94
N ALA A 30 16.42 -7.91 7.53
CA ALA A 30 15.52 -7.95 6.40
C ALA A 30 16.23 -8.08 5.04
N HIS A 31 17.47 -7.61 4.93
CA HIS A 31 18.23 -7.53 3.67
C HIS A 31 19.38 -8.54 3.54
N ALA A 32 19.87 -9.11 4.64
CA ALA A 32 21.02 -10.03 4.66
C ALA A 32 20.61 -11.51 4.57
N MET A 33 19.37 -11.87 4.94
CA MET A 33 18.96 -13.28 5.05
C MET A 33 18.40 -13.91 3.76
N GLY A 34 18.78 -13.40 2.59
CA GLY A 34 18.50 -14.01 1.28
C GLY A 34 17.05 -13.87 0.79
N GLU A 35 16.07 -13.98 1.68
CA GLU A 35 14.65 -13.77 1.37
C GLU A 35 14.23 -12.34 1.71
N PRO A 36 13.92 -11.50 0.71
CA PRO A 36 13.48 -10.14 0.95
C PRO A 36 12.16 -10.14 1.73
N SER A 37 12.18 -9.66 2.98
CA SER A 37 10.97 -9.47 3.78
C SER A 37 10.90 -8.09 4.42
N ILE A 38 9.70 -7.54 4.56
CA ILE A 38 9.51 -6.27 5.26
C ILE A 38 9.82 -6.40 6.76
N THR A 39 10.35 -5.35 7.37
CA THR A 39 10.67 -5.27 8.80
C THR A 39 9.44 -5.48 9.68
N VAL A 40 9.67 -5.87 10.94
CA VAL A 40 8.60 -6.02 11.94
C VAL A 40 7.84 -4.69 12.12
N PHE A 41 8.55 -3.56 12.08
CA PHE A 41 7.94 -2.24 12.15
C PHE A 41 6.93 -2.00 11.04
N SER A 42 7.34 -2.23 9.79
CA SER A 42 6.44 -2.06 8.66
C SER A 42 5.21 -2.95 8.75
N ARG A 43 5.35 -4.20 9.22
CA ARG A 43 4.20 -5.12 9.40
C ARG A 43 3.19 -4.59 10.40
N ILE A 44 3.66 -4.10 11.55
CA ILE A 44 2.81 -3.59 12.64
C ILE A 44 2.16 -2.26 12.24
N GLN A 45 2.92 -1.38 11.60
CA GLN A 45 2.45 -0.01 11.27
C GLN A 45 1.56 0.04 10.03
N ARG A 46 1.71 -0.90 9.08
CA ARG A 46 0.92 -0.97 7.84
C ARG A 46 -0.59 -0.85 8.07
N PRO A 47 -1.26 -1.66 8.92
CA PRO A 47 -2.71 -1.54 9.11
C PRO A 47 -3.13 -0.15 9.60
N ILE A 48 -2.35 0.46 10.50
CA ILE A 48 -2.61 1.80 11.03
C ILE A 48 -2.44 2.86 9.93
N GLN A 49 -1.32 2.83 9.19
CA GLN A 49 -1.08 3.73 8.05
C GLN A 49 -2.17 3.58 6.97
N THR A 50 -2.60 2.35 6.69
CA THR A 50 -3.66 2.03 5.71
C THR A 50 -5.03 2.55 6.15
N PHE A 51 -5.28 2.60 7.46
CA PHE A 51 -6.48 3.19 8.01
C PHE A 51 -6.43 4.71 7.97
N LEU A 52 -5.32 5.32 8.40
CA LEU A 52 -5.17 6.78 8.48
C LEU A 52 -5.10 7.43 7.10
N ARG A 53 -4.31 6.88 6.17
CA ARG A 53 -4.10 7.41 4.81
C ARG A 53 -3.79 8.92 4.73
N PRO A 54 -2.85 9.46 5.52
CA PRO A 54 -2.61 10.89 5.59
C PRO A 54 -2.31 11.53 4.23
N ALA A 55 -1.58 10.84 3.34
CA ALA A 55 -1.20 11.37 2.02
C ALA A 55 -2.36 11.66 1.06
N VAL A 56 -3.60 11.21 1.36
CA VAL A 56 -4.76 11.45 0.50
C VAL A 56 -5.78 12.45 1.09
N TRP A 57 -5.46 13.06 2.25
CA TRP A 57 -6.38 13.97 2.94
C TRP A 57 -6.57 15.31 2.24
N ILE A 58 -5.52 15.87 1.62
CA ILE A 58 -5.59 17.17 0.93
C ILE A 58 -5.89 16.94 -0.56
N PRO A 59 -7.02 17.40 -1.10
CA PRO A 59 -7.41 17.15 -2.50
C PRO A 59 -6.37 17.60 -3.55
N GLY A 60 -5.62 18.69 -3.30
CA GLY A 60 -4.58 19.19 -4.21
C GLY A 60 -3.29 18.36 -4.24
N LEU A 61 -2.87 17.82 -3.08
CA LEU A 61 -1.70 16.94 -2.99
C LEU A 61 -2.05 15.49 -3.33
N ARG A 62 -3.30 15.08 -3.05
CA ARG A 62 -3.80 13.73 -3.33
C ARG A 62 -3.56 13.31 -4.79
N ASN A 63 -3.76 14.22 -5.74
CA ASN A 63 -3.64 13.90 -7.16
C ASN A 63 -2.18 13.70 -7.60
N LEU A 64 -1.20 14.22 -6.84
CA LEU A 64 0.23 13.97 -7.09
C LEU A 64 0.67 12.58 -6.61
N HIS A 65 -0.06 12.00 -5.66
CA HIS A 65 0.32 10.77 -4.96
C HIS A 65 -0.65 9.63 -5.21
N SER A 66 -1.60 9.81 -6.13
CA SER A 66 -2.58 8.79 -6.44
C SER A 66 -3.03 8.79 -7.89
N THR A 67 -3.34 7.61 -8.38
CA THR A 67 -3.96 7.36 -9.67
C THR A 67 -5.28 6.66 -9.43
N ARG A 68 -6.36 7.21 -9.99
CA ARG A 68 -7.70 6.61 -9.97
C ARG A 68 -8.12 6.31 -11.39
N GLU A 69 -8.61 5.11 -11.60
CA GLU A 69 -9.09 4.63 -12.88
C GLU A 69 -10.36 3.80 -12.68
N THR A 70 -11.21 3.80 -13.70
CA THR A 70 -12.28 2.81 -13.82
C THR A 70 -11.94 1.86 -14.95
N TRP A 71 -12.02 0.57 -14.67
CA TRP A 71 -11.78 -0.51 -15.62
C TRP A 71 -13.12 -1.13 -15.98
N THR A 72 -13.47 -1.13 -17.26
CA THR A 72 -14.67 -1.82 -17.76
C THR A 72 -14.24 -3.03 -18.57
N PHE A 73 -14.71 -4.20 -18.15
CA PHE A 73 -14.46 -5.48 -18.81
C PHE A 73 -15.48 -5.70 -19.93
N GLU A 74 -15.00 -6.07 -21.12
CA GLU A 74 -15.85 -6.30 -22.32
C GLU A 74 -16.66 -7.61 -22.27
N GLY A 75 -16.43 -8.48 -21.27
CA GLY A 75 -17.20 -9.70 -21.07
C GLY A 75 -16.71 -10.62 -19.96
N GLY A 76 -17.45 -11.71 -19.75
CA GLY A 76 -17.20 -12.72 -18.72
C GLY A 76 -17.93 -12.47 -17.41
N SER A 77 -17.98 -13.50 -16.56
CA SER A 77 -18.63 -13.38 -15.25
C SER A 77 -17.80 -12.53 -14.28
N HIS A 78 -18.43 -12.05 -13.20
CA HIS A 78 -17.75 -11.37 -12.10
C HIS A 78 -16.57 -12.18 -11.57
N GLN A 79 -16.76 -13.49 -11.38
CA GLN A 79 -15.71 -14.38 -10.89
C GLN A 79 -14.56 -14.53 -11.89
N ASP A 80 -14.85 -14.60 -13.19
CA ASP A 80 -13.82 -14.65 -14.23
C ASP A 80 -13.01 -13.35 -14.28
N ASN A 81 -13.66 -12.20 -14.12
CA ASN A 81 -12.99 -10.90 -14.07
C ASN A 81 -12.09 -10.78 -12.84
N LEU A 82 -12.57 -11.24 -11.68
CA LEU A 82 -11.78 -11.29 -10.45
C LEU A 82 -10.55 -12.21 -10.62
N HIS A 83 -10.72 -13.40 -11.20
CA HIS A 83 -9.61 -14.31 -11.48
C HIS A 83 -8.60 -13.70 -12.46
N ALA A 84 -9.06 -13.02 -13.51
CA ALA A 84 -8.19 -12.32 -14.46
C ALA A 84 -7.33 -11.26 -13.75
N ILE A 85 -7.93 -10.46 -12.86
CA ILE A 85 -7.22 -9.47 -12.03
C ILE A 85 -6.18 -10.17 -11.14
N GLN A 86 -6.57 -11.21 -10.41
CA GLN A 86 -5.68 -11.91 -9.49
C GLN A 86 -4.50 -12.58 -10.21
N ASN A 87 -4.78 -13.23 -11.35
CA ASN A 87 -3.76 -13.84 -12.18
C ASN A 87 -2.79 -12.80 -12.74
N ALA A 88 -3.29 -11.66 -13.21
CA ALA A 88 -2.46 -10.55 -13.68
C ALA A 88 -1.55 -10.01 -12.56
N ILE A 89 -2.08 -9.79 -11.36
CA ILE A 89 -1.30 -9.37 -10.19
C ILE A 89 -0.20 -10.39 -9.88
N ASN A 90 -0.53 -11.69 -9.84
CA ASN A 90 0.46 -12.73 -9.57
C ASN A 90 1.57 -12.79 -10.63
N LYS A 91 1.23 -12.59 -11.91
CA LYS A 91 2.21 -12.49 -13.00
C LYS A 91 3.11 -11.26 -12.83
N VAL A 92 2.55 -10.10 -12.50
CA VAL A 92 3.32 -8.88 -12.24
C VAL A 92 4.29 -9.09 -11.09
N ILE A 93 3.84 -9.69 -9.99
CA ILE A 93 4.68 -9.99 -8.82
C ILE A 93 5.81 -10.96 -9.19
N ALA A 94 5.49 -12.04 -9.92
CA ALA A 94 6.47 -13.04 -10.33
C ALA A 94 7.52 -12.49 -11.32
N LYS A 95 7.16 -11.50 -12.14
CA LYS A 95 8.05 -10.85 -13.11
C LYS A 95 8.77 -9.62 -12.55
N ASP A 96 8.45 -9.18 -11.34
CA ASP A 96 8.98 -7.93 -10.80
C ASP A 96 10.45 -8.08 -10.37
N THR A 97 11.34 -7.40 -11.08
CA THR A 97 12.78 -7.36 -10.78
C THR A 97 13.19 -6.17 -9.90
N SER A 98 12.25 -5.28 -9.57
CA SER A 98 12.51 -4.02 -8.84
C SER A 98 12.83 -4.20 -7.35
N LYS A 99 12.73 -5.44 -6.84
CA LYS A 99 12.90 -5.79 -5.42
C LYS A 99 11.89 -5.08 -4.51
N PHE A 100 10.70 -4.77 -5.02
CA PHE A 100 9.58 -4.37 -4.17
C PHE A 100 9.03 -5.58 -3.43
N TYR A 101 8.50 -5.34 -2.23
CA TYR A 101 7.81 -6.36 -1.46
C TYR A 101 6.31 -6.23 -1.72
N TRP A 102 5.70 -7.29 -2.22
CA TRP A 102 4.28 -7.32 -2.54
C TRP A 102 3.54 -8.16 -1.54
N GLN A 103 2.43 -7.64 -1.03
CA GLN A 103 1.50 -8.39 -0.20
C GLN A 103 0.07 -8.17 -0.69
N VAL A 104 -0.51 -9.22 -1.25
CA VAL A 104 -1.89 -9.21 -1.70
C VAL A 104 -2.81 -9.60 -0.54
N GLN A 105 -3.75 -8.73 -0.22
CA GLN A 105 -4.83 -8.99 0.71
C GLN A 105 -6.13 -9.13 -0.08
N GLN A 106 -6.65 -10.35 -0.13
CA GLN A 106 -7.97 -10.66 -0.66
C GLN A 106 -8.90 -10.84 0.54
N PRO A 107 -9.65 -9.82 0.98
CA PRO A 107 -10.78 -10.10 1.85
C PRO A 107 -11.80 -10.89 1.03
N ASN A 108 -11.84 -12.20 1.24
CA ASN A 108 -12.92 -13.09 0.81
C ASN A 108 -14.20 -12.79 1.61
N VAL A 109 -14.61 -11.52 1.64
CA VAL A 109 -15.87 -11.09 2.22
C VAL A 109 -16.73 -10.71 1.02
N PRO A 110 -17.75 -11.51 0.67
CA PRO A 110 -18.80 -11.00 -0.19
C PRO A 110 -19.30 -9.70 0.48
N LEU A 111 -19.12 -8.55 -0.18
CA LEU A 111 -19.72 -7.30 0.28
C LEU A 111 -21.22 -7.37 -0.07
N GLY A 112 -21.93 -8.26 0.63
CA GLY A 112 -23.32 -8.62 0.37
C GLY A 112 -23.70 -9.84 1.20
N ASN A 113 -24.92 -9.85 1.72
CA ASN A 113 -25.46 -11.00 2.43
C ASN A 113 -25.49 -12.21 1.47
N GLU A 114 -25.43 -13.46 1.95
CA GLU A 114 -25.50 -14.68 1.11
C GLU A 114 -26.70 -14.74 0.13
N THR A 115 -27.70 -13.88 0.35
CA THR A 115 -28.91 -13.72 -0.46
C THR A 115 -28.81 -12.68 -1.57
N THR A 116 -27.67 -12.00 -1.73
CA THR A 116 -27.51 -10.95 -2.75
C THR A 116 -27.36 -11.61 -4.13
N PRO A 117 -28.17 -11.25 -5.13
CA PRO A 117 -28.01 -11.78 -6.49
C PRO A 117 -26.56 -11.64 -6.99
N LEU A 118 -26.07 -12.62 -7.75
CA LEU A 118 -24.70 -12.61 -8.34
C LEU A 118 -24.37 -11.32 -9.10
N GLN A 119 -25.38 -10.57 -9.54
CA GLN A 119 -25.27 -9.28 -10.23
C GLN A 119 -24.81 -8.12 -9.32
N ASP A 120 -25.04 -8.21 -8.00
CA ASP A 120 -24.67 -7.21 -7.00
C ASP A 120 -23.44 -7.62 -6.16
N SER A 121 -22.77 -8.69 -6.57
CA SER A 121 -21.57 -9.18 -5.91
C SER A 121 -20.45 -8.15 -6.04
N LYS A 122 -19.96 -7.65 -4.89
CA LYS A 122 -18.77 -6.80 -4.82
C LYS A 122 -17.60 -7.59 -4.29
N SER A 123 -16.48 -7.52 -5.01
CA SER A 123 -15.22 -8.10 -4.60
C SER A 123 -14.17 -7.01 -4.44
N PHE A 124 -13.28 -7.19 -3.47
CA PHE A 124 -12.25 -6.22 -3.16
C PHE A 124 -10.90 -6.90 -3.12
N VAL A 125 -9.92 -6.32 -3.80
CA VAL A 125 -8.52 -6.73 -3.77
C VAL A 125 -7.69 -5.54 -3.32
N ARG A 126 -6.88 -5.73 -2.28
CA ARG A 126 -5.89 -4.74 -1.85
C ARG A 126 -4.50 -5.30 -2.02
N ILE A 127 -3.62 -4.49 -2.56
CA ILE A 127 -2.22 -4.82 -2.77
C ILE A 127 -1.41 -3.81 -1.99
N PHE A 128 -0.57 -4.30 -1.09
CA PHE A 128 0.45 -3.49 -0.44
C PHE A 128 1.76 -3.69 -1.19
N THR A 129 2.33 -2.60 -1.67
CA THR A 129 3.64 -2.62 -2.32
C THR A 129 4.59 -1.78 -1.47
N PHE A 130 5.65 -2.42 -0.97
CA PHE A 130 6.69 -1.74 -0.23
C PHE A 130 7.91 -1.56 -1.12
N THR A 131 8.46 -0.35 -1.14
CA THR A 131 9.78 -0.14 -1.75
C THR A 131 10.87 -0.79 -0.92
N ARG A 132 12.12 -0.81 -1.42
CA ARG A 132 13.28 -1.33 -0.67
C ARG A 132 13.49 -0.64 0.68
N ALA A 133 13.15 0.63 0.76
CA ALA A 133 13.21 1.39 2.00
C ALA A 133 11.87 1.42 2.74
N GLU A 134 10.93 0.57 2.35
CA GLU A 134 9.65 0.34 3.00
C GLU A 134 8.70 1.55 3.01
N TRP A 135 8.75 2.36 1.95
CA TRP A 135 7.62 3.22 1.61
C TRP A 135 6.45 2.36 1.20
N LEU A 136 5.29 2.62 1.80
CA LEU A 136 4.08 1.87 1.55
C LEU A 136 3.21 2.55 0.49
N ASP A 137 3.06 1.86 -0.63
CA ASP A 137 2.06 2.13 -1.66
C ASP A 137 0.90 1.11 -1.55
N ILE A 138 -0.31 1.57 -1.83
CA ILE A 138 -1.54 0.79 -1.71
C ILE A 138 -2.29 0.86 -3.02
N THR A 139 -2.60 -0.30 -3.61
CA THR A 139 -3.54 -0.41 -4.72
C THR A 139 -4.79 -1.12 -4.26
N GLU A 140 -5.94 -0.46 -4.43
CA GLU A 140 -7.26 -0.99 -4.12
C GLU A 140 -8.03 -1.17 -5.42
N ILE A 141 -8.63 -2.36 -5.60
CA ILE A 141 -9.45 -2.71 -6.76
C ILE A 141 -10.78 -3.21 -6.21
N THR A 142 -11.85 -2.46 -6.49
CA THR A 142 -13.22 -2.83 -6.13
C THR A 142 -13.97 -3.23 -7.39
N LEU A 143 -14.23 -4.51 -7.56
CA LEU A 143 -14.98 -5.06 -8.68
C LEU A 143 -16.47 -5.16 -8.32
N ALA A 144 -17.33 -4.63 -9.19
CA ALA A 144 -18.78 -4.78 -9.14
C ALA A 144 -19.30 -5.15 -10.54
N GLY A 145 -19.66 -6.42 -10.73
CA GLY A 145 -20.06 -6.95 -12.04
C GLY A 145 -18.92 -6.90 -13.06
N ASN A 146 -19.04 -6.05 -14.08
CA ASN A 146 -18.04 -5.85 -15.12
C ASN A 146 -17.27 -4.52 -15.00
N LYS A 147 -17.43 -3.79 -13.90
CA LYS A 147 -16.70 -2.54 -13.64
C LYS A 147 -15.82 -2.70 -12.41
N ALA A 148 -14.57 -2.29 -12.50
CA ALA A 148 -13.67 -2.19 -11.36
C ALA A 148 -13.23 -0.75 -11.13
N GLU A 149 -13.45 -0.25 -9.91
CA GLU A 149 -12.87 1.00 -9.45
C GLU A 149 -11.48 0.72 -8.90
N VAL A 150 -10.49 1.40 -9.45
CA VAL A 150 -9.08 1.19 -9.11
C VAL A 150 -8.49 2.46 -8.54
N TRP A 151 -7.83 2.33 -7.39
CA TRP A 151 -7.15 3.42 -6.73
C TRP A 151 -5.79 2.97 -6.23
N ALA A 152 -4.74 3.47 -6.87
CA ALA A 152 -3.36 3.30 -6.43
C ALA A 152 -2.86 4.59 -5.80
N PHE A 153 -2.27 4.53 -4.61
CA PHE A 153 -1.78 5.71 -3.91
C PHE A 153 -0.65 5.39 -2.93
N SER A 154 0.23 6.36 -2.72
CA SER A 154 1.22 6.30 -1.65
C SER A 154 0.59 6.68 -0.32
N SER A 155 0.93 5.97 0.75
CA SER A 155 0.22 6.10 2.02
C SER A 155 0.74 7.22 2.92
N GLY A 156 2.01 7.62 2.80
CA GLY A 156 2.66 8.62 3.66
C GLY A 156 4.06 9.01 3.19
N PHE A 157 4.58 10.11 3.77
CA PHE A 157 5.89 10.68 3.43
C PHE A 157 7.07 9.87 3.99
N LEU A 158 6.96 9.40 5.23
CA LEU A 158 7.98 8.63 5.91
C LEU A 158 7.80 7.13 5.65
N PRO A 159 8.90 6.39 5.42
CA PRO A 159 8.85 4.95 5.27
C PRO A 159 8.47 4.27 6.59
N LEU A 160 7.77 3.12 6.50
CA LEU A 160 7.28 2.41 7.67
C LEU A 160 8.35 1.61 8.43
N ILE A 161 9.59 1.60 7.92
CA ILE A 161 10.75 1.11 8.68
C ILE A 161 11.07 2.03 9.87
N ILE A 162 10.73 3.32 9.79
CA ILE A 162 10.87 4.26 10.89
C ILE A 162 9.75 3.94 11.89
N PRO A 163 10.05 3.59 13.15
CA PRO A 163 9.01 3.28 14.11
C PRO A 163 8.19 4.53 14.43
N LEU A 164 6.89 4.33 14.62
CA LEU A 164 5.89 5.39 14.75
C LEU A 164 5.71 6.28 13.51
N ALA A 165 6.30 5.95 12.35
CA ALA A 165 6.05 6.62 11.08
C ALA A 165 4.55 6.77 10.77
N CYS A 166 3.73 5.78 11.16
CA CYS A 166 2.27 5.86 10.95
C CYS A 166 1.61 7.05 11.65
N PHE A 167 2.11 7.45 12.81
CA PHE A 167 1.65 8.63 13.53
C PHE A 167 2.35 9.90 13.09
N LEU A 168 3.65 9.83 12.77
CA LEU A 168 4.43 10.97 12.30
C LEU A 168 3.96 11.44 10.91
N ASN A 169 3.50 10.53 10.06
CA ASN A 169 2.93 10.88 8.76
C ASN A 169 1.65 11.71 8.85
N VAL A 170 0.93 11.67 9.98
CA VAL A 170 -0.29 12.45 10.19
C VAL A 170 -0.03 13.96 10.22
N PRO A 171 0.83 14.52 11.09
CA PRO A 171 1.13 15.94 11.05
C PRO A 171 1.91 16.34 9.78
N PHE A 172 2.60 15.41 9.12
CA PHE A 172 3.34 15.67 7.87
C PHE A 172 2.53 15.41 6.59
N PHE A 173 1.21 15.25 6.68
CA PHE A 173 0.35 14.95 5.53
C PHE A 173 0.40 15.98 4.39
N PHE A 174 0.83 17.21 4.69
CA PHE A 174 0.95 18.30 3.72
C PHE A 174 2.30 18.39 3.03
N PHE A 175 3.29 17.57 3.43
CA PHE A 175 4.58 17.56 2.75
C PHE A 175 4.43 16.94 1.36
N PRO A 176 4.70 17.68 0.27
CA PRO A 176 4.62 17.12 -1.07
C PRO A 176 5.80 16.15 -1.25
N PHE A 177 5.52 14.91 -1.64
CA PHE A 177 6.56 13.93 -1.98
C PHE A 177 6.27 13.28 -3.32
N LEU A 178 7.16 13.45 -4.29
CA LEU A 178 6.86 13.03 -5.66
C LEU A 178 6.69 11.51 -5.76
N ASP A 179 5.48 11.05 -6.07
CA ASP A 179 5.27 9.72 -6.65
C ASP A 179 5.73 9.83 -8.11
N MET A 180 6.85 9.19 -8.46
CA MET A 180 7.48 9.28 -9.79
C MET A 180 6.67 8.52 -10.86
N GLY A 181 5.34 8.60 -10.80
CA GLY A 181 4.39 7.84 -11.61
C GLY A 181 4.40 6.34 -11.33
N LEU A 182 4.96 5.89 -10.19
CA LEU A 182 5.11 4.47 -9.89
C LEU A 182 3.75 3.80 -9.76
N ASN A 183 2.78 4.48 -9.14
CA ASN A 183 1.42 3.95 -9.00
C ASN A 183 0.76 3.72 -10.37
N LYS A 184 0.84 4.68 -11.28
CA LYS A 184 0.33 4.53 -12.64
C LYS A 184 1.03 3.40 -13.40
N GLN A 185 2.36 3.35 -13.35
CA GLN A 185 3.14 2.29 -14.00
C GLN A 185 2.77 0.88 -13.48
N ARG A 186 2.46 0.74 -12.20
CA ARG A 186 1.99 -0.54 -11.63
C ARG A 186 0.62 -0.92 -12.19
N LEU A 187 -0.31 0.03 -12.29
CA LEU A 187 -1.61 -0.22 -12.93
C LEU A 187 -1.44 -0.62 -14.39
N ASP A 188 -0.58 0.08 -15.14
CA ASP A 188 -0.26 -0.26 -16.54
C ASP A 188 0.28 -1.69 -16.67
N ARG A 189 1.17 -2.12 -15.77
CA ARG A 189 1.69 -3.49 -15.74
C ARG A 189 0.61 -4.53 -15.42
N ILE A 190 -0.29 -4.24 -14.48
CA ILE A 190 -1.40 -5.15 -14.15
C ILE A 190 -2.30 -5.32 -15.37
N VAL A 191 -2.67 -4.21 -16.04
CA VAL A 191 -3.50 -4.28 -17.24
C VAL A 191 -2.80 -5.03 -18.37
N ALA A 192 -1.50 -4.81 -18.58
CA ALA A 192 -0.73 -5.48 -19.63
C ALA A 192 -0.61 -7.00 -19.43
N GLU A 193 -0.65 -7.49 -18.19
CA GLU A 193 -0.60 -8.92 -17.86
C GLU A 193 -1.98 -9.59 -17.77
N MET A 194 -3.04 -8.79 -17.90
CA MET A 194 -4.42 -9.26 -17.89
C MET A 194 -4.74 -9.98 -19.19
N ASP A 195 -5.39 -11.13 -19.08
CA ASP A 195 -5.84 -11.96 -20.21
C ASP A 195 -7.21 -11.53 -20.76
N LYS A 196 -7.69 -10.36 -20.34
CA LYS A 196 -8.96 -9.76 -20.76
C LYS A 196 -8.76 -8.33 -21.26
N THR A 197 -9.55 -7.95 -22.26
CA THR A 197 -9.63 -6.56 -22.73
C THR A 197 -10.33 -5.70 -21.69
N VAL A 198 -9.68 -4.60 -21.32
CA VAL A 198 -10.19 -3.62 -20.35
C VAL A 198 -10.15 -2.23 -20.96
N VAL A 199 -11.29 -1.54 -20.92
CA VAL A 199 -11.38 -0.12 -21.24
C VAL A 199 -11.11 0.69 -19.97
N ARG A 200 -10.16 1.60 -20.02
CA ARG A 200 -9.74 2.45 -18.89
C ARG A 200 -10.28 3.86 -19.06
N SER A 201 -10.82 4.44 -18.00
CA SER A 201 -11.29 5.84 -17.93
C SER A 201 -10.88 6.51 -16.64
#